data_AF-A0A2I1HQK8-F1
#
_entry.id   AF-A0A2I1HQK8-F1
#
_cell.length_a   1.000
_cell.length_b   1.000
_cell.length_c   1.000
_cell.angle_alpha   90.00
_cell.angle_beta   90.00
_cell.angle_gamma   90.00
#
_symmetry.space_group_name_H-M   'P 1'
#
loop_
_entity.id
_entity.type
_entity.pdbx_description
1 polymer ?
#
loop_
_entity_poly.entity_id
_entity_poly.type
_entity_poly.pdbx_seq_one_letter_code
_entity_poly.pdbx_strand_id
1 'polypeptide(L)' 'GIPYHSFKEACIALGLLQNDEEWNQCLKEAGQIQSEAQLHSLFATILLFCKPVRPEILW' A
#
# COMPACT_ATOMS: atom_id res chain seq x y z
N GLY A 1 3.18 26.21 6.46
CA GLY A 1 3.37 24.77 6.21
C GLY A 1 2.02 24.09 6.19
N ILE A 2 1.90 22.96 5.51
CA ILE A 2 0.69 22.13 5.53
C ILE A 2 0.66 21.38 6.88
N PRO A 3 -0.40 21.50 7.70
CA PRO A 3 -0.52 20.72 8.92
C PRO A 3 -0.89 19.26 8.58
N TYR A 4 -0.12 18.31 9.11
CA TYR A 4 -0.39 16.87 8.99
C TYR A 4 -1.01 16.33 10.29
N HIS A 5 -1.89 15.33 10.18
CA HIS A 5 -2.65 14.81 11.32
C HIS A 5 -1.81 13.91 12.24
N SER A 6 -0.66 13.42 11.75
CA SER A 6 0.28 12.65 12.53
C SER A 6 1.72 12.88 12.10
N PHE A 7 2.66 12.57 13.00
CA PHE A 7 4.10 12.55 12.68
C PHE A 7 4.40 11.63 11.49
N LYS A 8 3.69 10.49 11.39
CA LYS A 8 3.84 9.52 10.31
C LYS A 8 3.46 10.13 8.96
N GLU A 9 2.33 10.83 8.87
CA GLU A 9 1.91 11.53 7.64
C GLU A 9 2.90 12.61 7.24
N ALA A 10 3.42 13.38 8.21
CA ALA A 10 4.45 14.38 7.93
C ALA A 10 5.71 13.72 7.34
N CYS A 11 6.16 12.60 7.90
CA CYS A 11 7.31 11.86 7.37
C CYS A 11 7.05 11.27 5.97
N ILE A 12 5.84 10.76 5.70
CA ILE A 12 5.46 10.30 4.35
C ILE A 12 5.50 11.47 3.35
N ALA A 13 4.90 12.61 3.70
CA ALA A 13 4.86 13.78 2.82
C ALA A 13 6.24 14.41 2.59
N LEU A 14 7.18 14.21 3.50
CA LEU A 14 8.58 14.60 3.36
C LEU A 14 9.42 13.55 2.60
N GLY A 15 8.83 12.43 2.17
CA GLY A 15 9.54 11.32 1.51
C GLY A 15 10.49 10.55 2.44
N LEU A 16 10.34 10.72 3.76
CA LEU A 16 11.15 10.05 4.78
C LEU A 16 10.63 8.64 5.11
N LEU A 17 9.38 8.34 4.75
CA LEU A 17 8.75 7.03 4.88
C LEU A 17 8.07 6.67 3.55
N GLN A 18 8.16 5.40 3.15
CA GLN A 18 7.37 4.87 2.03
C GLN A 18 5.87 4.96 2.35
N ASN A 19 5.07 5.28 1.34
CA ASN A 19 3.62 5.18 1.36
C ASN A 19 3.16 3.82 0.82
N ASP A 20 1.86 3.54 0.90
CA ASP A 20 1.29 2.28 0.38
C ASP A 20 0.99 2.32 -1.13
N GLU A 21 1.43 3.36 -1.84
CA GLU A 21 1.16 3.57 -3.26
C GLU A 21 1.74 2.43 -4.11
N GLU A 22 2.90 1.91 -3.71
CA GLU A 22 3.58 0.80 -4.37
C GLU A 22 2.71 -0.47 -4.37
N TRP A 23 1.99 -0.72 -3.27
CA TRP A 23 1.12 -1.89 -3.15
C TRP A 23 -0.17 -1.73 -3.95
N ASN A 24 -0.76 -0.52 -3.94
CA ASN A 24 -1.91 -0.20 -4.78
C ASN A 24 -1.60 -0.39 -6.26
N GLN A 25 -0.46 0.13 -6.71
CA GLN A 25 -0.02 -0.01 -8.08
C GLN A 25 0.26 -1.48 -8.43
N CYS A 26 0.91 -2.22 -7.53
CA CYS A 26 1.18 -3.65 -7.70
C CYS A 26 -0.11 -4.48 -7.85
N LEU A 27 -1.11 -4.26 -7.00
CA LEU A 27 -2.41 -4.96 -7.09
C LEU A 27 -3.16 -4.58 -8.37
N LYS A 28 -3.11 -3.32 -8.78
CA LYS A 28 -3.75 -2.85 -10.02
C LYS A 28 -3.12 -3.49 -11.26
N GLU A 29 -1.81 -3.60 -11.30
CA GLU A 29 -1.08 -4.25 -12.40
C GLU A 29 -1.33 -5.76 -12.41
N ALA A 30 -1.26 -6.42 -11.25
CA ALA A 30 -1.61 -7.83 -11.12
C ALA A 30 -3.04 -8.10 -11.58
N GLY A 31 -3.97 -7.17 -11.34
CA GLY A 31 -5.37 -7.28 -11.77
C GLY A 31 -5.56 -7.34 -13.28
N GLN A 32 -4.59 -6.89 -14.07
CA GLN A 32 -4.65 -6.95 -15.53
C GLN A 32 -4.17 -8.30 -16.10
N ILE A 33 -3.44 -9.11 -15.31
CA ILE A 33 -2.66 -10.24 -15.83
C ILE A 33 -2.93 -11.53 -15.04
N GLN A 34 -3.27 -11.44 -13.76
CA GLN A 34 -3.42 -12.57 -12.85
C GLN A 34 -4.88 -13.00 -12.68
N SER A 35 -5.06 -14.26 -12.29
CA SER A 35 -6.36 -14.78 -11.85
C SER A 35 -6.75 -14.25 -10.46
N GLU A 36 -8.04 -14.30 -10.14
CA GLU A 36 -8.57 -13.86 -8.83
C GLU A 36 -7.89 -14.57 -7.64
N ALA A 37 -7.60 -15.87 -7.76
CA ALA A 37 -6.92 -16.62 -6.71
C ALA A 37 -5.49 -16.11 -6.46
N GLN A 38 -4.79 -15.71 -7.52
CA GLN A 38 -3.45 -15.14 -7.43
C GLN A 38 -3.48 -13.73 -6.83
N LEU A 39 -4.49 -12.92 -7.16
CA LEU A 39 -4.71 -11.61 -6.56
C LEU A 39 -4.92 -11.69 -5.03
N HIS A 40 -5.77 -12.61 -4.58
CA HIS A 40 -5.99 -12.81 -3.13
C HIS A 40 -4.70 -13.27 -2.43
N SER A 41 -3.90 -14.11 -3.08
CA SER A 41 -2.62 -14.58 -2.55
C SER A 41 -1.59 -13.45 -2.47
N LEU A 42 -1.56 -12.57 -3.47
CA LEU A 42 -0.74 -11.37 -3.48
C LEU A 42 -1.15 -10.39 -2.38
N PHE A 43 -2.45 -10.13 -2.23
CA PHE A 43 -2.98 -9.30 -1.16
C PHE A 43 -2.59 -9.83 0.23
N ALA A 44 -2.77 -11.12 0.48
CA ALA A 44 -2.33 -11.75 1.73
C ALA A 44 -0.82 -11.61 1.97
N THR A 45 -0.01 -11.75 0.92
CA THR A 45 1.46 -11.57 0.97
C THR A 45 1.81 -10.14 1.38
N ILE A 46 1.17 -9.13 0.79
CA ILE A 46 1.39 -7.71 1.14
C ILE A 46 1.04 -7.47 2.62
N LEU A 47 -0.10 -7.98 3.09
CA LEU A 47 -0.52 -7.84 4.49
C LEU A 47 0.47 -8.48 5.47
N LEU A 48 0.96 -9.68 5.16
CA LEU A 48 1.83 -10.44 6.05
C LEU A 48 3.26 -9.89 6.11
N PHE A 49 3.81 -9.47 4.97
CA PHE A 49 5.24 -9.18 4.85
C PHE A 49 5.58 -7.71 4.66
N CYS A 50 4.69 -6.91 4.06
CA CYS A 50 4.99 -5.54 3.68
C CYS A 50 4.53 -4.49 4.70
N LYS A 51 3.75 -4.89 5.72
CA LYS A 51 3.23 -4.01 6.78
C LYS A 51 2.68 -2.68 6.24
N PRO A 52 1.70 -2.73 5.32
CA PRO A 52 1.11 -1.53 4.76
C PRO A 52 0.61 -0.59 5.88
N VAL A 53 0.75 0.70 5.65
CA VAL A 53 0.38 1.77 6.57
C VAL A 53 -1.13 1.82 6.80
N ARG A 54 -1.92 1.55 5.75
CA ARG A 54 -3.39 1.52 5.71
C ARG A 54 -3.87 0.34 4.83
N PRO A 55 -3.80 -0.91 5.34
CA PRO A 55 -4.30 -2.08 4.61
C PRO A 55 -5.77 -1.98 4.19
N GLU A 56 -6.58 -1.21 4.92
CA GLU A 56 -8.00 -1.03 4.68
C GLU A 56 -8.34 -0.26 3.40
N ILE A 57 -7.36 0.40 2.76
CA ILE A 57 -7.56 1.14 1.50
C ILE A 57 -6.93 0.45 0.28
N LEU A 58 -6.36 -0.76 0.45
CA LEU A 58 -5.63 -1.46 -0.60
C LEU A 58 -6.51 -2.25 -1.59
N TRP A 59 -7.84 -2.32 -1.39
CA TRP A 59 -8.75 -3.12 -2.20
C TRP A 59 -10.06 -2.39 -2.53
#